data_AF-A0A1A9AJL2-F1
#
_entry.id   AF-A0A1A9AJL2-F1
#
_cell.length_a   1.000
_cell.length_b   1.000
_cell.length_c   1.000
_cell.angle_alpha   90.00
_cell.angle_beta   90.00
_cell.angle_gamma   90.00
#
_symmetry.space_group_name_H-M   'P 1'
#
loop_
_entity.id
_entity.type
_entity.pdbx_description
1 polymer ?
#
loop_
_entity_poly.entity_id
_entity_poly.type
_entity_poly.pdbx_seq_one_letter_code
_entity_poly.pdbx_strand_id
1 'polypeptide(L)'
;MEKRMEVLKNLDPFMFDFMLNNHVTICNNCKLCDDVNEMKKNEPWFKIFCYQFVRNLETFKDMSGYYTPEQRISRCNSLIYWMNNKVKNIYEISKVNNKNNIINELLNVWRQFDALEVKINLSAGCSIPDNTVLNNLEEMKNKKKMSDYCENYDELKSLLRKPYINSECYVYYSYFKDSFHEFSNIATENKEQCLKIKECLRFCNNADPNNLINIANCKVVQISKDNDEYIEKKKCDTLKDQAVAEKTCEPREFRISEFTFSDNRAIILILFSLWGIFLSFLFLYKMTPFRSWISNKLGKKKILRDNFNEQSDDETLDADYETAGRNMQNTGYNIIYNSNWNSP
;
A
#
# COMPACT_ATOMS: atom_id res chain seq x y z
N MET A 1 20.86 -6.09 -2.88
CA MET A 1 20.05 -5.22 -1.99
C MET A 1 18.88 -6.01 -1.40
N GLU A 2 18.09 -6.70 -2.23
CA GLU A 2 16.94 -7.52 -1.81
C GLU A 2 17.26 -8.56 -0.73
N LYS A 3 18.30 -9.39 -0.91
CA LYS A 3 18.71 -10.38 0.11
C LYS A 3 19.03 -9.75 1.48
N ARG A 4 19.61 -8.54 1.52
CA ARG A 4 19.90 -7.83 2.77
C ARG A 4 18.60 -7.43 3.47
N MET A 5 17.63 -6.93 2.71
CA MET A 5 16.33 -6.51 3.25
C MET A 5 15.55 -7.70 3.81
N GLU A 6 15.47 -8.81 3.08
CA GLU A 6 14.75 -10.00 3.55
C GLU A 6 15.29 -10.52 4.88
N VAL A 7 16.61 -10.54 5.06
CA VAL A 7 17.24 -10.97 6.32
C VAL A 7 16.92 -10.00 7.48
N LEU A 8 16.96 -8.69 7.21
CA LEU A 8 16.71 -7.67 8.24
C LEU A 8 15.24 -7.56 8.64
N LYS A 9 14.29 -8.06 7.84
CA LYS A 9 12.87 -8.15 8.23
C LYS A 9 12.62 -9.06 9.44
N ASN A 10 13.59 -9.89 9.84
CA ASN A 10 13.50 -10.64 11.10
C ASN A 10 13.68 -9.75 12.35
N LEU A 11 14.07 -8.48 12.17
CA LEU A 11 14.17 -7.51 13.25
C LEU A 11 12.89 -6.67 13.30
N ASP A 12 12.17 -6.71 14.42
CA ASP A 12 10.85 -6.09 14.55
C ASP A 12 10.79 -4.60 14.17
N PRO A 13 11.70 -3.72 14.65
CA PRO A 13 11.70 -2.31 14.24
C PRO A 13 11.91 -2.13 12.74
N PHE A 14 12.83 -2.91 12.14
CA PHE A 14 13.11 -2.85 10.71
C PHE A 14 11.91 -3.32 9.88
N MET A 15 11.26 -4.40 10.32
CA MET A 15 10.06 -4.92 9.66
C MET A 15 8.92 -3.90 9.67
N PHE A 16 8.71 -3.24 10.81
CA PHE A 16 7.69 -2.21 10.91
C PHE A 16 7.96 -1.04 9.95
N ASP A 17 9.19 -0.52 9.92
CA ASP A 17 9.58 0.54 8.97
C ASP A 17 9.42 0.13 7.51
N PHE A 18 9.75 -1.12 7.21
CA PHE A 18 9.55 -1.69 5.89
C PHE A 18 8.06 -1.66 5.52
N MET A 19 7.19 -2.11 6.44
CA MET A 19 5.74 -2.08 6.24
C MET A 19 5.20 -0.67 6.02
N LEU A 20 5.70 0.35 6.73
CA LEU A 20 5.25 1.74 6.53
C LEU A 20 5.40 2.23 5.08
N ASN A 21 6.34 1.65 4.32
CA ASN A 21 6.60 2.04 2.93
C ASN A 21 5.93 1.14 1.88
N ASN A 22 5.21 0.09 2.29
CA ASN A 22 4.46 -0.77 1.36
C ASN A 22 3.40 0.02 0.58
N HIS A 23 3.07 -0.50 -0.60
CA HIS A 23 1.97 0.01 -1.41
C HIS A 23 0.63 -0.28 -0.74
N VAL A 24 -0.38 0.55 -1.03
CA VAL A 24 -1.73 0.35 -0.52
C VAL A 24 -2.41 -0.70 -1.37
N THR A 25 -2.67 -1.88 -0.80
CA THR A 25 -3.47 -2.95 -1.43
C THR A 25 -4.88 -2.97 -0.86
N ILE A 26 -4.98 -3.11 0.46
CA ILE A 26 -6.21 -3.17 1.24
C ILE A 26 -6.16 -2.03 2.25
N CYS A 27 -7.24 -1.27 2.35
CA CYS A 27 -7.38 -0.19 3.31
C CYS A 27 -8.85 0.06 3.60
N ASN A 28 -9.30 -0.35 4.79
CA ASN A 28 -10.72 -0.35 5.14
C ASN A 28 -11.23 1.07 5.42
N ASN A 29 -10.36 1.91 5.96
CA ASN A 29 -10.69 3.26 6.41
C ASN A 29 -10.15 4.35 5.47
N CYS A 30 -9.60 4.01 4.30
CA CYS A 30 -9.06 5.01 3.36
C CYS A 30 -10.10 6.02 2.85
N LYS A 31 -11.39 5.71 2.96
CA LYS A 31 -12.48 6.67 2.70
C LYS A 31 -12.36 7.96 3.53
N LEU A 32 -11.71 7.92 4.71
CA LEU A 32 -11.44 9.09 5.53
C LEU A 32 -10.61 10.16 4.80
N CYS A 33 -9.80 9.73 3.83
CA CYS A 33 -9.02 10.63 2.99
C CYS A 33 -9.84 11.30 1.88
N ASP A 34 -11.08 10.86 1.65
CA ASP A 34 -12.00 11.48 0.69
C ASP A 34 -12.88 12.57 1.33
N ASP A 35 -12.90 12.64 2.66
CA ASP A 35 -13.68 13.60 3.46
C ASP A 35 -12.84 14.83 3.88
N VAL A 36 -11.61 14.95 3.38
CA VAL A 36 -10.72 16.11 3.58
C VAL A 36 -11.16 17.31 2.75
N ASN A 37 -10.58 18.49 3.03
CA ASN A 37 -10.84 19.73 2.28
C ASN A 37 -10.79 19.50 0.76
N GLU A 38 -11.78 20.03 0.01
CA GLU A 38 -11.93 19.83 -1.45
C GLU A 38 -10.64 20.17 -2.23
N MET A 39 -9.92 21.22 -1.83
CA MET A 39 -8.66 21.60 -2.49
C MET A 39 -7.56 20.54 -2.32
N LYS A 40 -7.59 19.76 -1.24
CA LYS A 40 -6.62 18.69 -0.95
C LYS A 40 -7.07 17.35 -1.51
N LYS A 41 -8.37 17.08 -1.50
CA LYS A 41 -8.98 15.90 -2.10
C LYS A 41 -8.63 15.77 -3.59
N ASN A 42 -8.53 16.90 -4.29
CA ASN A 42 -8.26 16.96 -5.72
C ASN A 42 -6.77 16.83 -6.08
N GLU A 43 -5.86 16.81 -5.09
CA GLU A 43 -4.42 16.62 -5.30
C GLU A 43 -4.07 15.12 -5.32
N PRO A 44 -3.74 14.52 -6.49
CA PRO A 44 -3.57 13.07 -6.58
C PRO A 44 -2.46 12.52 -5.68
N TRP A 45 -1.36 13.27 -5.53
CA TRP A 45 -0.24 12.88 -4.67
C TRP A 45 -0.64 12.90 -3.19
N PHE A 46 -1.48 13.86 -2.76
CA PHE A 46 -1.96 13.92 -1.38
C PHE A 46 -2.87 12.73 -1.11
N LYS A 47 -3.77 12.40 -2.05
CA LYS A 47 -4.65 11.25 -1.92
C LYS A 47 -3.87 9.94 -1.75
N ILE A 48 -2.86 9.70 -2.58
CA ILE A 48 -1.98 8.52 -2.47
C ILE A 48 -1.29 8.47 -1.12
N PHE A 49 -0.73 9.60 -0.67
CA PHE A 49 -0.03 9.66 0.61
C PHE A 49 -0.98 9.48 1.80
N CYS A 50 -2.14 10.12 1.79
CA CYS A 50 -3.16 9.97 2.82
C CYS A 50 -3.63 8.51 2.91
N TYR A 51 -3.88 7.85 1.77
CA TYR A 51 -4.26 6.44 1.76
C TYR A 51 -3.16 5.56 2.36
N GLN A 52 -1.90 5.82 2.03
CA GLN A 52 -0.76 5.12 2.63
C GLN A 52 -0.68 5.35 4.14
N PHE A 53 -0.94 6.59 4.58
CA PHE A 53 -0.95 6.95 5.98
C PHE A 53 -2.09 6.24 6.76
N VAL A 54 -3.31 6.23 6.25
CA VAL A 54 -4.43 5.51 6.89
C VAL A 54 -4.16 4.01 6.96
N ARG A 55 -3.62 3.42 5.88
CA ARG A 55 -3.20 2.01 5.89
C ARG A 55 -2.13 1.75 6.97
N ASN A 56 -1.20 2.69 7.19
CA ASN A 56 -0.20 2.57 8.25
C ASN A 56 -0.81 2.69 9.66
N LEU A 57 -1.87 3.49 9.84
CA LEU A 57 -2.64 3.54 11.08
C LEU A 57 -3.31 2.19 11.37
N GLU A 58 -3.92 1.58 10.36
CA GLU A 58 -4.48 0.21 10.45
C GLU A 58 -3.40 -0.81 10.80
N THR A 59 -2.25 -0.76 10.11
CA THR A 59 -1.12 -1.65 10.36
C THR A 59 -0.62 -1.55 11.82
N PHE A 60 -0.46 -0.32 12.32
CA PHE A 60 -0.07 -0.10 13.71
C PHE A 60 -1.10 -0.68 14.68
N LYS A 61 -2.38 -0.43 14.44
CA LYS A 61 -3.47 -0.94 15.27
C LYS A 61 -3.49 -2.46 15.33
N ASP A 62 -3.45 -3.11 14.19
CA ASP A 62 -3.48 -4.57 14.07
C ASP A 62 -2.29 -5.21 14.80
N MET A 63 -1.13 -4.54 14.76
CA MET A 63 0.09 -5.03 15.41
C MET A 63 0.20 -4.65 16.89
N SER A 64 -0.46 -3.58 17.33
CA SER A 64 -0.35 -3.04 18.69
C SER A 64 -0.67 -4.06 19.78
N GLY A 65 -1.58 -5.00 19.50
CA GLY A 65 -1.94 -6.09 20.42
C GLY A 65 -0.78 -7.03 20.77
N TYR A 66 0.21 -7.17 19.88
CA TYR A 66 1.38 -8.03 20.07
C TYR A 66 2.55 -7.32 20.75
N TYR A 67 2.47 -6.00 20.91
CA TYR A 67 3.57 -5.19 21.43
C TYR A 67 3.45 -4.92 22.92
N THR A 68 4.61 -4.89 23.60
CA THR A 68 4.72 -4.31 24.94
C THR A 68 4.38 -2.82 24.93
N PRO A 69 4.04 -2.20 26.07
CA PRO A 69 3.78 -0.77 26.14
C PRO A 69 4.93 0.08 25.55
N GLU A 70 6.19 -0.29 25.84
CA GLU A 70 7.38 0.38 25.33
C GLU A 70 7.50 0.25 23.80
N GLN A 71 7.29 -0.96 23.27
CA GLN A 71 7.27 -1.19 21.81
C GLN A 71 6.17 -0.38 21.13
N ARG A 72 4.95 -0.31 21.70
CA ARG A 72 3.87 0.52 21.16
C ARG A 72 4.28 1.98 21.05
N ILE A 73 4.92 2.52 22.10
CA ILE A 73 5.44 3.90 22.10
C ILE A 73 6.48 4.09 21.00
N SER A 74 7.43 3.15 20.85
CA SER A 74 8.46 3.20 19.81
C SER A 74 7.88 3.15 18.39
N ARG A 75 6.94 2.23 18.12
CA ARG A 75 6.27 2.10 16.82
C ARG A 75 5.39 3.32 16.50
N CYS A 76 4.73 3.88 17.51
CA CYS A 76 4.01 5.14 17.41
C CYS A 76 4.96 6.30 17.03
N ASN A 77 6.10 6.45 17.71
CA ASN A 77 7.11 7.46 17.36
C ASN A 77 7.64 7.26 15.93
N SER A 78 7.84 6.01 15.51
CA SER A 78 8.29 5.67 14.15
C SER A 78 7.27 6.07 13.08
N LEU A 79 5.98 5.82 13.32
CA LEU A 79 4.89 6.25 12.44
C LEU A 79 4.82 7.79 12.34
N ILE A 80 4.92 8.49 13.47
CA ILE A 80 4.91 9.95 13.53
C ILE A 80 6.10 10.52 12.75
N TYR A 81 7.30 9.99 12.97
CA TYR A 81 8.51 10.37 12.23
C TYR A 81 8.33 10.11 10.73
N TRP A 82 7.85 8.92 10.33
CA TRP A 82 7.64 8.55 8.94
C TRP A 82 6.71 9.54 8.23
N MET A 83 5.57 9.86 8.84
CA MET A 83 4.60 10.82 8.31
C MET A 83 5.27 12.19 8.09
N ASN A 84 5.92 12.74 9.12
CA ASN A 84 6.55 14.05 9.04
C ASN A 84 7.72 14.09 8.04
N ASN A 85 8.51 13.03 7.95
CA ASN A 85 9.61 12.92 7.01
C ASN A 85 9.11 12.84 5.56
N LYS A 86 8.05 12.07 5.29
CA LYS A 86 7.40 12.01 3.97
C LYS A 86 6.87 13.39 3.56
N VAL A 87 6.18 14.07 4.48
CA VAL A 87 5.70 15.45 4.28
C VAL A 87 6.88 16.37 3.91
N LYS A 88 7.94 16.39 4.73
CA LYS A 88 9.13 17.23 4.48
C LYS A 88 9.73 16.99 3.09
N ASN A 89 9.93 15.73 2.70
CA ASN A 89 10.51 15.39 1.40
C ASN A 89 9.66 15.89 0.22
N ILE A 90 8.33 15.79 0.32
CA ILE A 90 7.42 16.32 -0.71
C ILE A 90 7.60 17.84 -0.84
N TYR A 91 7.76 18.57 0.26
CA TYR A 91 7.96 20.02 0.23
C TYR A 91 9.30 20.46 -0.34
N GLU A 92 10.38 19.81 0.07
CA GLU A 92 11.72 20.13 -0.44
C GLU A 92 11.79 19.93 -1.96
N ILE A 93 11.06 18.95 -2.49
CA ILE A 93 10.96 18.70 -3.93
C ILE A 93 10.03 19.69 -4.64
N SER A 94 8.92 20.09 -4.02
CA SER A 94 7.83 20.81 -4.70
C SER A 94 7.86 22.33 -4.59
N LYS A 95 8.71 22.93 -3.73
CA LYS A 95 8.73 24.40 -3.44
C LYS A 95 7.35 24.98 -3.02
N VAL A 96 6.42 24.15 -2.55
CA VAL A 96 5.06 24.57 -2.17
C VAL A 96 5.04 25.17 -0.75
N ASN A 97 4.61 26.42 -0.60
CA ASN A 97 4.51 27.12 0.70
C ASN A 97 3.25 26.74 1.50
N ASN A 98 3.11 25.49 1.96
CA ASN A 98 1.92 25.14 2.77
C ASN A 98 2.08 23.98 3.78
N LYS A 99 3.27 23.84 4.41
CA LYS A 99 3.67 22.71 5.29
C LYS A 99 2.68 22.33 6.38
N ASN A 100 2.25 23.34 7.13
CA ASN A 100 1.34 23.15 8.27
C ASN A 100 -0.05 22.68 7.81
N ASN A 101 -0.46 23.06 6.60
CA ASN A 101 -1.77 22.69 6.07
C ASN A 101 -1.86 21.19 5.76
N ILE A 102 -0.86 20.58 5.11
CA ILE A 102 -0.88 19.11 4.88
C ILE A 102 -0.92 18.35 6.20
N ILE A 103 -0.09 18.73 7.17
CA ILE A 103 -0.04 18.03 8.45
C ILE A 103 -1.35 18.16 9.20
N ASN A 104 -1.95 19.36 9.23
CA ASN A 104 -3.24 19.54 9.88
C ASN A 104 -4.33 18.66 9.26
N GLU A 105 -4.33 18.50 7.94
CA GLU A 105 -5.26 17.60 7.24
C GLU A 105 -5.01 16.13 7.60
N LEU A 106 -3.75 15.68 7.63
CA LEU A 106 -3.40 14.32 8.05
C LEU A 106 -3.74 14.06 9.53
N LEU A 107 -3.51 15.03 10.41
CA LEU A 107 -3.90 14.96 11.81
C LEU A 107 -5.41 14.91 11.97
N ASN A 108 -6.17 15.61 11.11
CA ASN A 108 -7.63 15.52 11.10
C ASN A 108 -8.09 14.11 10.69
N VAL A 109 -7.48 13.53 9.65
CA VAL A 109 -7.73 12.13 9.25
C VAL A 109 -7.39 11.16 10.37
N TRP A 110 -6.28 11.37 11.09
CA TRP A 110 -5.91 10.57 12.25
C TRP A 110 -6.98 10.66 13.35
N ARG A 111 -7.44 11.87 13.72
CA ARG A 111 -8.51 12.04 14.71
C ARG A 111 -9.79 11.31 14.33
N GLN A 112 -10.17 11.37 13.06
CA GLN A 112 -11.34 10.65 12.57
C GLN A 112 -11.12 9.13 12.66
N PHE A 113 -9.94 8.64 12.29
CA PHE A 113 -9.58 7.22 12.41
C PHE A 113 -9.67 6.74 13.86
N ASP A 114 -9.11 7.50 14.81
CA ASP A 114 -9.14 7.19 16.24
C ASP A 114 -10.57 7.21 16.80
N ALA A 115 -11.41 8.14 16.32
CA ALA A 115 -12.81 8.26 16.71
C ALA A 115 -13.71 7.12 16.20
N LEU A 116 -13.28 6.34 15.19
CA LEU A 116 -14.00 5.15 14.73
C LEU A 116 -14.01 4.04 15.80
N GLU A 117 -13.22 4.16 16.86
CA GLU A 117 -13.13 3.15 17.91
C GLU A 117 -14.09 3.40 19.08
N VAL A 118 -14.96 2.42 19.30
CA VAL A 118 -15.62 2.22 20.59
C VAL A 118 -14.56 1.86 21.62
N LYS A 119 -14.21 2.82 22.50
CA LYS A 119 -13.65 2.79 23.88
C LYS A 119 -13.17 1.47 24.54
N ILE A 120 -12.78 0.43 23.82
CA ILE A 120 -12.54 -0.88 24.45
C ILE A 120 -11.12 -0.99 24.99
N ASN A 121 -10.12 -0.21 24.54
CA ASN A 121 -8.80 -0.16 25.19
C ASN A 121 -8.07 1.18 24.94
N LEU A 122 -8.26 2.17 25.83
CA LEU A 122 -7.55 3.46 25.79
C LEU A 122 -6.00 3.35 25.89
N SER A 123 -5.45 2.19 26.20
CA SER A 123 -4.00 1.97 26.40
C SER A 123 -3.26 1.40 25.18
N ALA A 124 -3.94 1.19 24.05
CA ALA A 124 -3.35 0.64 22.82
C ALA A 124 -3.08 1.69 21.72
N GLY A 125 -3.72 2.86 21.78
CA GLY A 125 -3.64 3.89 20.75
C GLY A 125 -2.31 4.66 20.74
N CYS A 126 -1.90 5.10 19.55
CA CYS A 126 -0.80 6.04 19.38
C CYS A 126 -1.32 7.46 19.60
N SER A 127 -0.76 8.18 20.57
CA SER A 127 -1.20 9.55 20.88
C SER A 127 -1.01 10.46 19.66
N ILE A 128 -2.09 11.13 19.26
CA ILE A 128 -2.09 12.03 18.11
C ILE A 128 -1.15 13.20 18.42
N PRO A 129 -0.10 13.42 17.61
CA PRO A 129 0.84 14.51 17.84
C PRO A 129 0.19 15.88 17.61
N ASP A 130 0.70 16.89 18.31
CA ASP A 130 0.38 18.29 18.03
C ASP A 130 1.06 18.76 16.72
N ASN A 131 0.54 19.80 16.08
CA ASN A 131 1.05 20.33 14.81
C ASN A 131 2.47 20.95 14.94
N THR A 132 2.92 21.21 16.16
CA THR A 132 4.26 21.70 16.51
C THR A 132 5.37 20.66 16.34
N VAL A 133 5.02 19.37 16.23
CA VAL A 133 5.92 18.22 15.97
C VAL A 133 6.81 18.43 14.74
N LEU A 134 6.34 19.23 13.80
CA LEU A 134 7.07 19.57 12.59
C LEU A 134 8.41 20.30 12.82
N ASN A 135 8.56 20.99 13.96
CA ASN A 135 9.75 21.78 14.27
C ASN A 135 10.93 20.92 14.73
N ASN A 136 10.74 19.62 14.95
CA ASN A 136 11.74 18.79 15.60
C ASN A 136 11.97 17.42 14.96
N LEU A 137 12.06 17.41 13.63
CA LEU A 137 12.23 16.18 12.87
C LEU A 137 13.55 15.44 13.18
N GLU A 138 14.64 16.17 13.43
CA GLU A 138 15.94 15.54 13.74
C GLU A 138 15.90 14.87 15.13
N GLU A 139 15.26 15.48 16.13
CA GLU A 139 15.07 14.82 17.42
C GLU A 139 14.22 13.55 17.30
N MET A 140 13.17 13.57 16.47
CA MET A 140 12.34 12.38 16.21
C MET A 140 13.13 11.26 15.54
N LYS A 141 13.93 11.61 14.54
CA LYS A 141 14.83 10.69 13.85
C LYS A 141 15.84 10.08 14.82
N ASN A 142 16.43 10.89 15.70
CA ASN A 142 17.38 10.44 16.71
C ASN A 142 16.72 9.52 17.73
N LYS A 143 15.54 9.90 18.24
CA LYS A 143 14.76 9.07 19.16
C LYS A 143 14.44 7.71 18.55
N LYS A 144 13.98 7.71 17.30
CA LYS A 144 13.70 6.49 16.55
C LYS A 144 14.93 5.60 16.43
N LYS A 145 16.05 6.12 15.93
CA LYS A 145 17.30 5.36 15.80
C LYS A 145 17.80 4.80 17.12
N MET A 146 17.67 5.56 18.21
CA MET A 146 17.99 5.10 19.55
C MET A 146 17.12 3.92 19.97
N SER A 147 15.79 4.07 19.93
CA SER A 147 14.85 2.99 20.25
C SER A 147 15.08 1.74 19.40
N ASP A 148 15.22 1.89 18.07
CA ASP A 148 15.47 0.78 17.16
C ASP A 148 16.75 0.01 17.53
N TYR A 149 17.83 0.72 17.87
CA TYR A 149 19.08 0.09 18.29
C TYR A 149 18.90 -0.72 19.58
N CYS A 150 18.28 -0.11 20.60
CA CYS A 150 18.09 -0.71 21.91
C CYS A 150 17.17 -1.93 21.87
N GLU A 151 16.09 -1.86 21.09
CA GLU A 151 15.17 -2.99 20.86
C GLU A 151 15.84 -4.13 20.08
N ASN A 152 16.63 -3.81 19.06
CA ASN A 152 17.30 -4.83 18.23
C ASN A 152 18.47 -5.51 18.93
N TYR A 153 19.04 -4.91 19.97
CA TYR A 153 20.32 -5.33 20.52
C TYR A 153 20.31 -6.78 21.01
N ASP A 154 19.29 -7.22 21.74
CA ASP A 154 19.24 -8.58 22.30
C ASP A 154 19.01 -9.65 21.21
N GLU A 155 18.18 -9.35 20.21
CA GLU A 155 17.99 -10.24 19.06
C GLU A 155 19.28 -10.35 18.25
N LEU A 156 19.93 -9.21 17.94
CA LEU A 156 21.22 -9.19 17.26
C LEU A 156 22.30 -9.92 18.07
N LYS A 157 22.32 -9.77 19.39
CA LYS A 157 23.22 -10.55 20.27
C LYS A 157 23.03 -12.05 20.08
N SER A 158 21.77 -12.52 20.05
CA SER A 158 21.45 -13.93 19.81
C SER A 158 21.96 -14.38 18.44
N LEU A 159 21.65 -13.62 17.38
CA LEU A 159 22.00 -13.92 16.00
C LEU A 159 23.52 -13.94 15.76
N LEU A 160 24.26 -12.98 16.34
CA LEU A 160 25.70 -12.81 16.15
C LEU A 160 26.55 -13.80 16.96
N ARG A 161 25.97 -14.42 18.00
CA ARG A 161 26.65 -15.41 18.86
C ARG A 161 26.28 -16.86 18.54
N LYS A 162 25.46 -17.10 17.51
CA LYS A 162 25.13 -18.46 17.06
C LYS A 162 26.41 -19.25 16.75
N PRO A 163 26.53 -20.51 17.19
CA PRO A 163 27.74 -21.32 17.01
C PRO A 163 28.04 -21.60 15.54
N TYR A 164 27.01 -21.63 14.69
CA TYR A 164 27.14 -21.86 13.25
C TYR A 164 27.03 -20.54 12.49
N ILE A 165 28.06 -20.23 11.68
CA ILE A 165 28.09 -19.04 10.83
C ILE A 165 27.34 -19.34 9.54
N ASN A 166 26.20 -18.68 9.32
CA ASN A 166 25.50 -18.70 8.04
C ASN A 166 25.76 -17.39 7.26
N SER A 167 25.34 -17.34 5.98
CA SER A 167 25.52 -16.14 5.14
C SER A 167 24.76 -14.90 5.64
N GLU A 168 23.76 -15.09 6.51
CA GLU A 168 22.92 -14.03 7.08
C GLU A 168 23.60 -13.36 8.28
N CYS A 169 24.44 -14.08 9.02
CA CYS A 169 25.19 -13.52 10.15
C CYS A 169 25.98 -12.27 9.74
N TYR A 170 26.59 -12.27 8.55
CA TYR A 170 27.29 -11.10 8.04
C TYR A 170 26.35 -9.90 7.80
N VAL A 171 25.12 -10.15 7.34
CA VAL A 171 24.12 -9.08 7.16
C VAL A 171 23.77 -8.46 8.50
N TYR A 172 23.53 -9.28 9.54
CA TYR A 172 23.28 -8.80 10.89
C TYR A 172 24.49 -8.08 11.48
N TYR A 173 25.72 -8.57 11.23
CA TYR A 173 26.93 -7.94 11.73
C TYR A 173 27.16 -6.57 11.11
N SER A 174 27.03 -6.46 9.78
CA SER A 174 27.11 -5.18 9.08
C SER A 174 26.06 -4.20 9.60
N TYR A 175 24.80 -4.64 9.70
CA TYR A 175 23.73 -3.81 10.24
C TYR A 175 23.99 -3.37 11.68
N PHE A 176 24.40 -4.30 12.55
CA PHE A 176 24.72 -4.00 13.95
C PHE A 176 25.86 -2.98 14.05
N LYS A 177 26.93 -3.15 13.26
CA LYS A 177 28.07 -2.22 13.25
C LYS A 177 27.64 -0.82 12.81
N ASP A 178 26.87 -0.71 11.73
CA ASP A 178 26.34 0.56 11.21
C ASP A 178 25.47 1.25 12.29
N SER A 179 24.51 0.51 12.85
CA SER A 179 23.60 1.00 13.89
C SER A 179 24.30 1.34 15.20
N PHE A 180 25.35 0.60 15.58
CA PHE A 180 26.17 0.90 16.76
C PHE A 180 26.88 2.25 16.63
N HIS A 181 27.51 2.52 15.49
CA HIS A 181 28.21 3.79 15.26
C HIS A 181 27.22 4.95 15.28
N GLU A 182 26.08 4.78 14.63
CA GLU A 182 25.02 5.77 14.60
C GLU A 182 24.43 6.05 15.99
N PHE A 183 24.08 5.00 16.74
CA PHE A 183 23.60 5.11 18.11
C PHE A 183 24.62 5.81 19.02
N SER A 184 25.88 5.39 18.95
CA SER A 184 26.94 5.90 19.83
C SER A 184 27.14 7.42 19.64
N ASN A 185 27.11 7.88 18.40
CA ASN A 185 27.22 9.31 18.09
C ASN A 185 25.99 10.06 18.64
N ILE A 186 24.78 9.58 18.33
CA ILE A 186 23.52 10.23 18.76
C ILE A 186 23.42 10.27 20.28
N ALA A 187 23.69 9.17 20.97
CA ALA A 187 23.58 9.05 22.43
C ALA A 187 24.63 9.90 23.17
N THR A 188 25.80 10.11 22.56
CA THR A 188 26.84 11.00 23.12
C THR A 188 26.37 12.46 23.06
N GLU A 189 25.83 12.88 21.91
CA GLU A 189 25.34 14.25 21.72
C GLU A 189 24.03 14.52 22.47
N ASN A 190 23.16 13.51 22.61
CA ASN A 190 21.80 13.63 23.15
C ASN A 190 21.59 12.73 24.38
N LYS A 191 22.54 12.75 25.31
CA LYS A 191 22.57 11.83 26.47
C LYS A 191 21.29 11.87 27.31
N GLU A 192 20.76 13.05 27.60
CA GLU A 192 19.51 13.19 28.36
C GLU A 192 18.32 12.56 27.63
N GLN A 193 18.27 12.68 26.31
CA GLN A 193 17.20 12.09 25.50
C GLN A 193 17.31 10.57 25.49
N CYS A 194 18.52 10.03 25.36
CA CYS A 194 18.76 8.58 25.49
C CYS A 194 18.26 8.05 26.84
N LEU A 195 18.56 8.76 27.94
CA LEU A 195 18.15 8.37 29.28
C LEU A 195 16.63 8.42 29.51
N LYS A 196 15.87 9.16 28.67
CA LYS A 196 14.40 9.16 28.72
C LYS A 196 13.79 7.93 28.04
N ILE A 197 14.55 7.20 27.22
CA ILE A 197 14.09 5.99 26.54
C ILE A 197 14.38 4.80 27.45
N LYS A 198 13.32 4.22 28.03
CA LYS A 198 13.43 3.15 29.03
C LYS A 198 14.22 1.94 28.55
N GLU A 199 13.98 1.45 27.32
CA GLU A 199 14.76 0.34 26.76
C GLU A 199 16.25 0.67 26.53
N CYS A 200 16.59 1.96 26.44
CA CYS A 200 17.94 2.42 26.14
C CYS A 200 18.82 2.70 27.34
N LEU A 201 18.27 2.73 28.56
CA LEU A 201 19.01 3.16 29.77
C LEU A 201 20.37 2.48 29.93
N ARG A 202 20.46 1.17 29.69
CA ARG A 202 21.72 0.40 29.81
C ARG A 202 22.74 0.70 28.72
N PHE A 203 22.31 1.31 27.62
CA PHE A 203 23.13 1.58 26.43
C PHE A 203 23.67 3.02 26.38
N CYS A 204 23.03 3.97 27.07
CA CYS A 204 23.40 5.39 26.98
C CYS A 204 24.81 5.73 27.49
N ASN A 205 25.35 4.93 28.41
CA ASN A 205 26.74 5.09 28.89
C ASN A 205 27.71 4.09 28.24
N ASN A 206 27.18 2.97 27.74
CA ASN A 206 27.96 1.95 27.07
C ASN A 206 27.08 1.36 25.96
N ALA A 207 27.30 1.80 24.72
CA ALA A 207 26.50 1.38 23.58
C ALA A 207 26.60 -0.13 23.30
N ASP A 208 27.70 -0.79 23.69
CA ASP A 208 27.91 -2.24 23.49
C ASP A 208 28.30 -2.95 24.79
N PRO A 209 27.35 -3.15 25.73
CA PRO A 209 27.63 -3.72 27.04
C PRO A 209 28.15 -5.16 27.00
N ASN A 210 27.94 -5.89 25.91
CA ASN A 210 28.43 -7.26 25.74
C ASN A 210 29.65 -7.36 24.83
N ASN A 211 30.22 -6.23 24.40
CA ASN A 211 31.38 -6.19 23.50
C ASN A 211 31.15 -6.99 22.19
N LEU A 212 29.90 -7.02 21.71
CA LEU A 212 29.46 -7.73 20.51
C LEU A 212 30.28 -7.39 19.27
N ILE A 213 30.73 -6.14 19.12
CA ILE A 213 31.58 -5.71 18.00
C ILE A 213 32.81 -6.60 17.88
N ASN A 214 33.36 -7.03 19.02
CA ASN A 214 34.59 -7.79 19.10
C ASN A 214 34.36 -9.29 19.19
N ILE A 215 33.27 -9.74 19.83
CA ILE A 215 33.02 -11.16 20.09
C ILE A 215 32.07 -11.83 19.09
N ALA A 216 31.48 -11.09 18.14
CA ALA A 216 30.59 -11.67 17.14
C ALA A 216 31.30 -12.73 16.27
N ASN A 217 30.69 -13.91 16.14
CA ASN A 217 31.30 -15.05 15.45
C ASN A 217 31.56 -14.77 13.96
N CYS A 218 30.73 -13.95 13.32
CA CYS A 218 30.87 -13.58 11.91
C CYS A 218 31.81 -12.40 11.63
N LYS A 219 32.52 -11.86 12.63
CA LYS A 219 33.60 -10.87 12.43
C LYS A 219 34.73 -11.43 11.55
N VAL A 220 35.02 -12.72 11.70
CA VAL A 220 36.18 -13.40 11.07
C VAL A 220 36.07 -13.52 9.55
N VAL A 221 34.85 -13.50 8.98
CA VAL A 221 34.65 -13.55 7.51
C VAL A 221 35.15 -12.27 6.82
N GLN A 222 35.22 -11.15 7.55
CA GLN A 222 35.80 -9.90 7.02
C GLN A 222 37.31 -10.06 6.76
N ILE A 223 38.03 -10.78 7.63
CA ILE A 223 39.48 -11.01 7.48
C ILE A 223 39.77 -11.98 6.32
N SER A 224 38.89 -12.95 6.05
CA SER A 224 39.05 -13.86 4.89
C SER A 224 38.68 -13.23 3.54
N LYS A 225 38.04 -12.06 3.55
CA LYS A 225 37.83 -11.24 2.34
C LYS A 225 38.96 -10.24 2.10
N ASP A 226 39.93 -10.10 3.01
CA ASP A 226 41.14 -9.30 2.78
C ASP A 226 42.16 -10.02 1.85
N ASN A 227 41.77 -11.12 1.21
CA ASN A 227 42.31 -11.51 -0.10
C ASN A 227 41.59 -10.78 -1.25
N ASP A 228 41.00 -9.61 -0.98
CA ASP A 228 40.71 -8.62 -2.00
C ASP A 228 42.07 -8.09 -2.49
N GLU A 229 42.54 -8.71 -3.56
CA GLU A 229 43.54 -8.18 -4.48
C GLU A 229 43.09 -6.76 -4.86
N TYR A 230 43.54 -5.76 -4.09
CA TYR A 230 43.26 -4.36 -4.39
C TYR A 230 43.90 -4.06 -5.74
N ILE A 231 43.07 -4.06 -6.79
CA ILE A 231 43.47 -3.58 -8.10
C ILE A 231 43.77 -2.09 -7.91
N GLU A 232 45.06 -1.77 -7.96
CA GLU A 232 45.59 -0.41 -7.94
C GLU A 232 44.78 0.44 -8.91
N LYS A 233 44.41 1.67 -8.53
CA LYS A 233 43.54 2.57 -9.34
C LYS A 233 43.96 2.62 -10.82
N LYS A 234 45.27 2.58 -11.06
CA LYS A 234 45.89 2.53 -12.38
C LYS A 234 45.45 1.31 -13.20
N LYS A 235 45.37 0.12 -12.61
CA LYS A 235 44.94 -1.13 -13.25
C LYS A 235 43.41 -1.14 -13.47
N CYS A 236 42.63 -0.44 -12.63
CA CYS A 236 41.20 -0.20 -12.87
C CYS A 236 40.98 0.74 -14.07
N ASP A 237 41.76 1.81 -14.17
CA ASP A 237 41.71 2.74 -15.30
C ASP A 237 42.15 2.04 -16.61
N THR A 238 43.19 1.20 -16.57
CA THR A 238 43.59 0.39 -17.74
C THR A 238 42.50 -0.60 -18.18
N LEU A 239 41.82 -1.26 -17.23
CA LEU A 239 40.72 -2.18 -17.53
C LEU A 239 39.50 -1.44 -18.09
N LYS A 240 39.26 -0.21 -17.63
CA LYS A 240 38.22 0.66 -18.16
C LYS A 240 38.54 1.10 -19.58
N ASP A 241 39.79 1.48 -19.86
CA ASP A 241 40.23 1.88 -21.19
C ASP A 241 40.22 0.69 -22.17
N GLN A 242 40.57 -0.51 -21.72
CA GLN A 242 40.43 -1.74 -22.51
C GLN A 242 38.97 -2.07 -22.81
N ALA A 243 38.07 -1.97 -21.82
CA ALA A 243 36.64 -2.21 -22.03
C ALA A 243 35.97 -1.17 -22.94
N VAL A 244 36.47 0.07 -22.93
CA VAL A 244 36.03 1.15 -23.84
C VAL A 244 36.61 0.95 -25.24
N ALA A 245 37.85 0.49 -25.36
CA ALA A 245 38.47 0.18 -26.65
C ALA A 245 37.83 -1.04 -27.34
N GLU A 246 37.41 -2.05 -26.55
CA GLU A 246 36.74 -3.26 -27.04
C GLU A 246 35.27 -3.00 -27.44
N LYS A 247 34.64 -1.96 -26.86
CA LYS A 247 33.38 -1.42 -27.36
C LYS A 247 33.60 -0.27 -28.34
N THR A 248 34.04 -0.61 -29.54
CA THR A 248 33.84 0.27 -30.69
C THR A 248 32.33 0.35 -30.97
N CYS A 249 31.65 1.34 -30.39
CA CYS A 249 30.33 1.73 -30.84
C CYS A 249 30.49 2.36 -32.23
N GLU A 250 30.37 1.55 -33.28
CA GLU A 250 29.98 2.06 -34.59
C GLU A 250 28.69 2.89 -34.40
N PRO A 251 28.59 4.09 -34.99
CA PRO A 251 27.34 4.82 -35.02
C PRO A 251 26.42 4.09 -36.01
N ARG A 252 25.77 3.01 -35.58
CA ARG A 252 24.58 2.53 -36.29
C ARG A 252 23.50 3.55 -36.04
N GLU A 253 23.21 4.35 -37.06
CA GLU A 253 21.93 5.05 -37.17
C GLU A 253 20.83 4.07 -36.76
N PHE A 254 20.14 4.39 -35.67
CA PHE A 254 18.96 3.67 -35.25
C PHE A 254 17.89 3.98 -36.30
N ARG A 255 17.85 3.19 -37.38
CA ARG A 255 16.69 3.18 -38.26
C ARG A 255 15.57 2.56 -37.45
N ILE A 256 14.63 3.41 -37.04
CA ILE A 256 13.32 2.98 -36.57
C ILE A 256 12.81 2.04 -37.66
N SER A 257 12.73 0.75 -37.35
CA SER A 257 12.17 -0.23 -38.29
C SER A 257 10.75 0.21 -38.58
N GLU A 258 10.46 0.55 -39.85
CA GLU A 258 9.11 0.83 -40.30
C GLU A 258 8.18 -0.30 -39.85
N PHE A 259 7.01 0.09 -39.34
CA PHE A 259 6.00 -0.81 -38.82
C PHE A 259 5.45 -1.65 -39.98
N THR A 260 5.99 -2.83 -40.21
CA THR A 260 5.53 -3.73 -41.28
C THR A 260 4.52 -4.73 -40.72
N PHE A 261 3.51 -5.08 -41.52
CA PHE A 261 2.43 -6.02 -41.17
C PHE A 261 2.90 -7.45 -40.82
N SER A 262 4.20 -7.74 -40.95
CA SER A 262 4.85 -9.00 -40.60
C SER A 262 5.33 -9.06 -39.14
N ASP A 263 5.24 -7.97 -38.38
CA ASP A 263 5.76 -7.90 -37.01
C ASP A 263 4.76 -8.50 -36.01
N ASN A 264 5.22 -9.36 -35.10
CA ASN A 264 4.37 -10.03 -34.10
C ASN A 264 3.67 -9.01 -33.18
N ARG A 265 4.20 -7.78 -33.09
CA ARG A 265 3.60 -6.65 -32.38
C ARG A 265 2.29 -6.17 -33.05
N ALA A 266 2.18 -6.27 -34.38
CA ALA A 266 0.98 -5.92 -35.12
C ALA A 266 -0.18 -6.88 -34.81
N ILE A 267 0.12 -8.17 -34.61
CA ILE A 267 -0.87 -9.19 -34.22
C ILE A 267 -1.52 -8.83 -32.88
N ILE A 268 -0.71 -8.44 -31.90
CA ILE A 268 -1.19 -8.02 -30.57
C ILE A 268 -2.09 -6.77 -30.69
N LEU A 269 -1.69 -5.78 -31.49
CA LEU A 269 -2.48 -4.56 -31.70
C LEU A 269 -3.81 -4.82 -32.43
N ILE A 270 -3.84 -5.74 -33.40
CA ILE A 270 -5.06 -6.15 -34.09
C ILE A 270 -6.01 -6.85 -33.11
N LEU A 271 -5.49 -7.75 -32.28
CA LEU A 271 -6.29 -8.46 -31.27
C LEU A 271 -6.91 -7.49 -30.27
N PHE A 272 -6.14 -6.54 -29.72
CA PHE A 272 -6.66 -5.53 -28.80
C PHE A 272 -7.69 -4.60 -29.47
N SER A 273 -7.48 -4.24 -30.74
CA SER A 273 -8.42 -3.41 -31.49
C SER A 273 -9.76 -4.13 -31.71
N LEU A 274 -9.72 -5.41 -32.10
CA LEU A 274 -10.93 -6.24 -32.25
C LEU A 274 -11.66 -6.43 -30.91
N TRP A 275 -10.92 -6.62 -29.82
CA TRP A 275 -11.48 -6.73 -28.47
C TRP A 275 -12.16 -5.43 -28.02
N GLY A 276 -11.53 -4.28 -28.27
CA GLY A 276 -12.12 -2.98 -27.98
C GLY A 276 -13.41 -2.72 -28.77
N ILE A 277 -13.45 -3.11 -30.04
CA ILE A 277 -14.66 -3.02 -30.88
C ILE A 277 -15.77 -3.93 -30.33
N PHE A 278 -15.45 -5.17 -29.97
CA PHE A 278 -16.40 -6.12 -29.39
C PHE A 278 -17.02 -5.61 -28.08
N LEU A 279 -16.20 -5.10 -27.16
CA LEU A 279 -16.67 -4.51 -25.91
C LEU A 279 -17.52 -3.26 -26.15
N SER A 280 -17.18 -2.45 -27.15
CA SER A 280 -17.98 -1.28 -27.54
C SER A 280 -19.36 -1.71 -28.03
N PHE A 281 -19.46 -2.77 -28.85
CA PHE A 281 -20.75 -3.30 -29.28
C PHE A 281 -21.56 -3.89 -28.12
N LEU A 282 -20.93 -4.58 -27.17
CA LEU A 282 -21.62 -5.08 -25.96
C LEU A 282 -22.17 -3.93 -25.10
N PHE A 283 -21.38 -2.87 -24.93
CA PHE A 283 -21.81 -1.69 -24.17
C PHE A 283 -22.96 -0.96 -24.88
N LEU A 284 -22.85 -0.75 -26.20
CA LEU A 284 -23.92 -0.14 -27.00
C LEU A 284 -25.16 -1.03 -27.08
N TYR A 285 -25.03 -2.36 -27.12
CA TYR A 285 -26.16 -3.28 -27.05
C TYR A 285 -26.93 -3.17 -25.73
N LYS A 286 -26.22 -2.95 -24.62
CA LYS A 286 -26.84 -2.76 -23.30
C LYS A 286 -27.46 -1.38 -23.12
N MET A 287 -26.93 -0.34 -23.77
CA MET A 287 -27.35 1.06 -23.60
C MET A 287 -28.32 1.57 -24.68
N THR A 288 -28.41 0.93 -25.84
CA THR A 288 -29.30 1.35 -26.94
C THR A 288 -30.58 0.50 -26.91
N PRO A 289 -31.81 1.03 -27.13
CA PRO A 289 -33.04 0.24 -27.17
C PRO A 289 -33.16 -0.62 -28.44
N PHE A 290 -32.04 -1.17 -28.92
CA PHE A 290 -31.91 -1.95 -30.13
C PHE A 290 -32.60 -3.32 -30.05
N ARG A 291 -32.77 -3.87 -28.82
CA ARG A 291 -33.55 -5.10 -28.58
C ARG A 291 -35.01 -4.96 -29.04
N SER A 292 -35.60 -3.77 -28.87
CA SER A 292 -36.97 -3.45 -29.31
C SER A 292 -37.04 -3.14 -30.81
N TRP A 293 -35.95 -2.63 -31.39
CA TRP A 293 -35.86 -2.32 -32.83
C TRP A 293 -35.67 -3.57 -33.70
N ILE A 294 -34.84 -4.53 -33.26
CA ILE A 294 -34.61 -5.81 -33.95
C ILE A 294 -35.85 -6.71 -33.87
N SER A 295 -36.52 -6.80 -32.73
CA SER A 295 -37.76 -7.58 -32.60
C SER A 295 -38.88 -7.05 -33.51
N ASN A 296 -38.97 -5.73 -33.67
CA ASN A 296 -39.95 -5.12 -34.59
C ASN A 296 -39.61 -5.31 -36.07
N LYS A 297 -38.32 -5.48 -36.42
CA LYS A 297 -37.90 -5.73 -37.81
C LYS A 297 -37.99 -7.21 -38.21
N LEU A 298 -37.87 -8.13 -37.26
CA LEU A 298 -38.01 -9.59 -37.48
C LEU A 298 -39.46 -10.11 -37.32
N GLY A 299 -40.37 -9.32 -36.74
CA GLY A 299 -41.76 -9.71 -36.48
C GLY A 299 -42.76 -9.61 -37.64
N LYS A 300 -42.31 -9.52 -38.91
CA LYS A 300 -43.21 -9.52 -40.07
C LYS A 300 -42.75 -10.46 -41.18
N LYS A 301 -42.91 -11.77 -40.96
CA LYS A 301 -43.27 -12.74 -42.01
C LYS A 301 -44.01 -13.93 -41.39
N LYS A 302 -45.05 -14.36 -42.10
CA LYS A 302 -46.17 -15.20 -41.68
C LYS A 302 -45.93 -16.64 -42.19
N ILE A 303 -46.42 -17.64 -41.43
CA ILE A 303 -46.93 -18.97 -41.87
C ILE A 303 -45.90 -20.12 -41.98
N LEU A 304 -45.87 -21.05 -41.02
CA LEU A 304 -46.42 -22.41 -41.15
C LEU A 304 -46.32 -23.22 -39.83
N ARG A 305 -47.49 -23.73 -39.45
CA ARG A 305 -47.89 -24.74 -38.48
C ARG A 305 -47.02 -26.00 -38.47
N ASP A 306 -46.61 -26.47 -37.28
CA ASP A 306 -47.02 -27.79 -36.76
C ASP A 306 -46.71 -27.95 -35.26
N ASN A 307 -47.65 -28.61 -34.58
CA ASN A 307 -47.71 -28.86 -33.16
C ASN A 307 -46.66 -29.89 -32.71
N PHE A 308 -45.99 -29.66 -31.58
CA PHE A 308 -45.77 -30.70 -30.58
C PHE A 308 -45.62 -30.06 -29.19
N ASN A 309 -46.56 -30.43 -28.32
CA ASN A 309 -46.55 -30.19 -26.88
C ASN A 309 -45.36 -30.93 -26.25
N GLU A 310 -44.53 -30.23 -25.47
CA GLU A 310 -43.89 -30.84 -24.30
C GLU A 310 -43.66 -29.75 -23.23
N GLN A 311 -44.68 -29.64 -22.40
CA GLN A 311 -44.63 -29.46 -20.95
C GLN A 311 -43.25 -29.13 -20.36
N SER A 312 -43.05 -27.84 -20.06
CA SER A 312 -42.01 -27.39 -19.13
C SER A 312 -42.54 -27.48 -17.71
N ASP A 313 -42.18 -28.54 -17.01
CA ASP A 313 -42.33 -28.65 -15.57
C ASP A 313 -41.11 -28.00 -14.88
N ASP A 314 -41.47 -26.98 -14.09
CA ASP A 314 -41.08 -26.77 -12.69
C ASP A 314 -39.84 -25.97 -12.24
N GLU A 315 -40.14 -25.28 -11.13
CA GLU A 315 -39.32 -24.68 -10.07
C GLU A 315 -38.70 -23.28 -10.30
N THR A 316 -39.43 -22.21 -9.95
CA THR A 316 -39.53 -21.54 -8.62
C THR A 316 -38.28 -20.77 -8.19
N LEU A 317 -38.46 -19.47 -7.99
CA LEU A 317 -38.04 -18.75 -6.77
C LEU A 317 -38.80 -17.41 -6.69
N ASP A 318 -39.44 -17.24 -5.55
CA ASP A 318 -40.38 -16.19 -5.15
C ASP A 318 -39.89 -14.75 -5.35
N ALA A 319 -40.84 -13.89 -5.70
CA ALA A 319 -40.89 -12.53 -5.17
C ALA A 319 -42.36 -12.11 -5.02
N ASP A 320 -42.84 -12.26 -3.79
CA ASP A 320 -44.00 -11.57 -3.21
C ASP A 320 -44.00 -10.09 -3.59
N TYR A 321 -45.10 -9.62 -4.18
CA TYR A 321 -45.62 -8.27 -3.92
C TYR A 321 -47.14 -8.29 -3.97
N GLU A 322 -47.74 -8.07 -2.82
CA GLU A 322 -49.17 -7.92 -2.60
C GLU A 322 -49.77 -6.79 -3.46
N THR A 323 -50.76 -7.18 -4.26
CA THR A 323 -52.15 -6.72 -4.18
C THR A 323 -52.40 -5.21 -3.99
N ALA A 324 -52.60 -4.52 -5.12
CA ALA A 324 -53.54 -3.40 -5.19
C ALA A 324 -54.32 -3.50 -6.51
N GLY A 325 -55.50 -4.11 -6.41
CA GLY A 325 -56.37 -4.40 -7.54
C GLY A 325 -56.94 -3.15 -8.20
N ARG A 326 -56.53 -2.93 -9.45
CA ARG A 326 -57.32 -2.25 -10.47
C ARG A 326 -56.99 -2.88 -11.82
N ASN A 327 -57.92 -3.66 -12.36
CA ASN A 327 -58.34 -3.48 -13.74
C ASN A 327 -59.71 -4.10 -13.99
N MET A 328 -60.54 -3.24 -14.56
CA MET A 328 -61.91 -3.37 -15.00
C MET A 328 -61.99 -4.23 -16.27
N GLN A 329 -63.19 -4.81 -16.46
CA GLN A 329 -63.77 -5.30 -17.72
C GLN A 329 -63.17 -6.64 -18.21
N ASN A 330 -63.95 -7.69 -18.46
CA ASN A 330 -65.21 -7.68 -19.20
C ASN A 330 -65.96 -9.02 -19.03
N THR A 331 -66.96 -9.10 -18.16
CA THR A 331 -67.92 -10.23 -18.15
C THR A 331 -69.26 -9.68 -18.62
N GLY A 332 -69.72 -10.15 -19.77
CA GLY A 332 -70.91 -9.64 -20.46
C GLY A 332 -72.17 -9.83 -19.63
N TYR A 333 -72.79 -8.74 -19.21
CA TYR A 333 -74.11 -8.72 -18.61
C TYR A 333 -75.17 -8.57 -19.71
N ASN A 334 -76.04 -9.56 -19.85
CA ASN A 334 -77.31 -9.42 -20.56
C ASN A 334 -78.31 -8.74 -19.62
N ILE A 335 -78.70 -7.51 -19.93
CA ILE A 335 -79.80 -6.81 -19.26
C ILE A 335 -80.90 -6.58 -20.29
N ILE A 336 -82.05 -7.21 -20.05
CA ILE A 336 -83.30 -6.97 -20.76
C ILE A 336 -83.97 -5.75 -20.11
N TYR A 337 -84.40 -4.79 -20.91
CA TYR A 337 -85.11 -3.59 -20.46
C TYR A 337 -86.58 -3.60 -20.91
N ASN A 338 -87.49 -3.36 -19.96
CA ASN A 338 -88.77 -2.63 -20.05
C ASN A 338 -89.73 -3.14 -18.96
N SER A 339 -90.67 -2.38 -18.38
CA SER A 339 -91.03 -0.96 -18.38
C SER A 339 -92.22 -0.82 -17.41
N ASN A 340 -92.33 0.33 -16.77
CA ASN A 340 -93.58 1.01 -16.38
C ASN A 340 -94.54 0.47 -15.29
N TRP A 341 -94.75 1.38 -14.32
CA TRP A 341 -96.02 1.91 -13.76
C TRP A 341 -96.81 1.16 -12.67
N ASN A 342 -96.97 1.92 -11.57
CA ASN A 342 -98.13 2.15 -10.68
C ASN A 342 -98.98 1.01 -10.11
N SER A 343 -99.23 1.20 -8.80
CA SER A 343 -100.17 0.52 -7.90
C SER A 343 -101.61 0.44 -8.39
N PRO A 344 -102.43 -0.37 -7.71
CA PRO A 344 -103.42 0.21 -6.78
C PRO A 344 -103.09 0.00 -5.31
#